data_AF-A0A3C0XPS2-F1
#
_entry.id   AF-A0A3C0XPS2-F1
#
_cell.length_a   1.000
_cell.length_b   1.000
_cell.length_c   1.000
_cell.angle_alpha   90.00
_cell.angle_beta   90.00
_cell.angle_gamma   90.00
#
_symmetry.space_group_name_H-M   'P 1'
#
loop_
_entity.id
_entity.type
_entity.pdbx_description
1 polymer ?
#
loop_
_entity_poly.entity_id
_entity_poly.type
_entity_poly.pdbx_seq_one_letter_code
_entity_poly.pdbx_strand_id
1 'polypeptide(L)' 'MMGGYFGFGWLFMLLFWVFVVAGIVWLVLAIARSQGTAGPTAESGSRALRILEERLARGEIDTEEFRTRRAAIEEGTR' A
#
# COMPACT_ATOMS: atom_id res chain seq x y z
N MET A 1 -49.74 -17.28 -10.72
CA MET A 1 -48.69 -16.53 -9.99
C MET A 1 -47.38 -17.34 -10.07
N MET A 2 -46.50 -17.02 -11.03
CA MET A 2 -45.19 -17.68 -11.17
C MET A 2 -44.20 -16.65 -11.76
N GLY A 3 -43.60 -15.83 -10.89
CA GLY A 3 -42.66 -14.77 -11.27
C GLY A 3 -41.51 -14.56 -10.29
N GLY A 4 -41.31 -15.48 -9.34
CA GLY A 4 -40.33 -15.33 -8.25
C GLY A 4 -38.92 -15.86 -8.56
N TYR A 5 -38.76 -16.74 -9.55
CA TYR A 5 -37.50 -17.46 -9.76
C TYR A 5 -36.52 -16.77 -10.71
N PHE A 6 -36.98 -15.86 -11.56
CA PHE A 6 -36.07 -15.03 -12.38
C PHE A 6 -35.28 -14.02 -11.54
N GLY A 7 -35.75 -13.72 -10.31
CA GLY A 7 -35.12 -12.80 -9.38
C GLY A 7 -33.91 -13.37 -8.61
N PHE A 8 -33.84 -14.68 -8.43
CA PHE A 8 -32.77 -15.28 -7.63
C PHE A 8 -31.49 -15.52 -8.43
N GLY A 9 -31.61 -15.80 -9.73
CA GLY A 9 -30.46 -16.04 -10.61
C GLY A 9 -29.57 -14.80 -10.80
N TRP A 10 -30.17 -13.62 -11.04
CA TRP A 10 -29.39 -12.38 -11.23
C TRP A 10 -28.68 -11.94 -9.95
N LEU A 11 -29.31 -12.14 -8.79
CA LEU A 11 -28.72 -11.83 -7.50
C LEU A 11 -27.51 -12.74 -7.20
N PHE A 12 -27.65 -14.04 -7.46
CA PHE A 12 -26.55 -15.00 -7.29
C PHE A 12 -25.39 -14.71 -8.26
N MET A 13 -25.70 -14.31 -9.49
CA MET A 13 -24.71 -13.93 -10.50
C MET A 13 -23.95 -12.66 -10.08
N LEU A 14 -24.64 -11.64 -9.57
CA LEU A 14 -24.01 -10.43 -9.05
C LEU A 14 -23.13 -10.73 -7.83
N LEU A 15 -23.62 -11.56 -6.91
CA LEU A 15 -22.86 -11.98 -5.73
C LEU A 15 -21.60 -12.76 -6.11
N PHE A 16 -21.69 -13.65 -7.09
CA PHE A 16 -20.54 -14.36 -7.65
C PHE A 16 -19.50 -13.39 -8.22
N TRP A 17 -19.93 -12.39 -9.00
CA TRP A 17 -19.03 -11.36 -9.54
C TRP A 17 -18.35 -10.54 -8.45
N VAL A 18 -19.08 -10.12 -7.41
CA VAL A 18 -18.51 -9.41 -6.26
C VAL A 18 -17.45 -10.27 -5.56
N PHE A 19 -17.72 -11.57 -5.39
CA PHE A 19 -16.78 -12.50 -4.76
C PHE A 19 -15.51 -12.69 -5.61
N VAL A 20 -15.65 -12.81 -6.93
CA VAL A 20 -14.52 -12.89 -7.87
C VAL A 20 -13.66 -11.63 -7.79
N VAL A 21 -14.28 -10.44 -7.85
CA VAL A 21 -13.57 -9.16 -7.75
C VAL A 21 -12.88 -9.02 -6.39
N ALA A 22 -13.56 -9.35 -5.30
CA ALA A 22 -12.99 -9.32 -3.95
C ALA A 22 -11.77 -10.27 -3.84
N GLY A 23 -11.86 -11.47 -4.42
CA GLY A 23 -10.74 -12.42 -4.48
C GLY A 23 -9.55 -11.88 -5.26
N ILE A 24 -9.79 -11.26 -6.43
CA ILE A 24 -8.73 -10.62 -7.22
C ILE A 24 -8.08 -9.47 -6.45
N VAL A 25 -8.89 -8.57 -5.88
CA VAL A 25 -8.39 -7.43 -5.09
C VAL A 25 -7.58 -7.94 -3.89
N TRP A 26 -8.06 -8.96 -3.19
CA TRP A 26 -7.36 -9.55 -2.06
C TRP A 26 -6.04 -10.18 -2.48
N LEU A 27 -6.00 -10.90 -3.61
CA LEU A 27 -4.78 -11.51 -4.14
C LEU A 27 -3.76 -10.44 -4.55
N VAL A 28 -4.19 -9.41 -5.27
CA VAL A 28 -3.33 -8.29 -5.65
C VAL A 28 -2.80 -7.57 -4.41
N LEU A 29 -3.65 -7.35 -3.41
CA LEU A 29 -3.25 -6.70 -2.15
C LEU A 29 -2.29 -7.58 -1.33
N ALA A 30 -2.50 -8.90 -1.29
CA ALA A 30 -1.61 -9.85 -0.62
C ALA A 30 -0.24 -9.90 -1.29
N ILE A 31 -0.21 -9.93 -2.63
CA ILE A 31 1.02 -9.89 -3.41
C ILE A 31 1.72 -8.54 -3.23
N ALA A 32 0.99 -7.42 -3.31
CA ALA A 32 1.53 -6.08 -3.07
C ALA A 32 2.09 -5.92 -1.65
N ARG A 33 1.45 -6.52 -0.64
CA ARG A 33 1.97 -6.57 0.75
C ARG A 33 3.20 -7.46 0.89
N SER A 34 3.32 -8.51 0.08
CA SER A 34 4.48 -9.41 0.11
C SER A 34 5.70 -8.88 -0.65
N GLN A 35 5.48 -8.06 -1.69
CA GLN A 35 6.54 -7.49 -2.53
C GLN A 35 6.88 -6.03 -2.16
N GLY A 36 5.94 -5.30 -1.56
CA GLY A 36 6.08 -3.90 -1.19
C GLY A 36 6.30 -3.73 0.30
N THR A 37 7.53 -3.38 0.67
CA THR A 37 7.80 -2.73 1.94
C THR A 37 6.97 -1.44 2.00
N ALA A 38 6.14 -1.35 3.03
CA ALA A 38 5.41 -0.17 3.49
C ALA A 38 4.16 0.24 2.67
N GLY A 39 3.06 0.41 3.41
CA GLY A 39 1.80 0.95 2.89
C GLY A 39 1.87 2.47 2.65
N PRO A 40 0.79 3.05 2.09
CA PRO A 40 0.79 4.40 1.49
C PRO A 40 1.17 5.56 2.42
N THR A 41 1.22 5.34 3.73
CA THR A 41 1.56 6.36 4.75
C THR A 41 2.90 6.13 5.44
N ALA A 42 3.45 4.91 5.42
CA ALA A 42 4.76 4.59 6.01
C ALA A 42 5.88 4.51 4.96
N GLU A 43 5.53 4.33 3.68
CA GLU A 43 6.51 4.15 2.60
C GLU A 43 7.23 5.45 2.26
N SER A 44 6.57 6.61 2.35
CA SER A 44 7.18 7.91 2.06
C SER A 44 8.34 8.21 3.01
N GLY A 45 8.15 8.01 4.32
CA GLY A 45 9.20 8.18 5.33
C GLY A 45 10.35 7.18 5.15
N SER A 46 10.05 5.90 4.89
CA SER A 46 11.09 4.87 4.69
C SER A 46 11.88 5.07 3.40
N ARG A 47 11.21 5.51 2.31
CA ARG A 47 11.84 5.79 1.01
C ARG A 47 12.69 7.05 1.10
N ALA A 48 12.22 8.11 1.77
CA ALA A 48 12.99 9.32 1.99
C ALA A 48 14.24 9.07 2.85
N LEU A 49 14.13 8.26 3.89
CA LEU A 49 15.28 7.85 4.71
C LEU A 49 16.29 7.01 3.93
N ARG A 50 15.84 6.05 3.11
CA ARG A 50 16.72 5.25 2.24
C ARG A 50 17.51 6.11 1.25
N ILE A 51 16.88 7.12 0.65
CA ILE A 51 17.57 8.05 -0.26
C ILE A 51 18.63 8.87 0.48
N LEU A 52 18.35 9.28 1.72
CA LEU A 52 19.31 9.99 2.56
C LEU A 52 20.52 9.11 2.92
N GLU A 53 20.28 7.85 3.29
CA GLU A 53 21.33 6.91 3.68
C GLU A 53 22.25 6.56 2.50
N GLU A 54 21.70 6.41 1.29
CA GLU A 54 22.50 6.18 0.09
C GLU A 54 23.41 7.38 -0.24
N ARG A 55 22.94 8.61 0.00
CA ARG A 55 23.74 9.84 -0.19
C ARG A 55 24.82 10.02 0.87
N LEU A 56 24.53 9.65 2.12
CA LEU A 56 25.52 9.61 3.19
C LEU A 56 26.62 8.58 2.88
N ALA A 57 26.25 7.40 2.39
CA ALA A 57 27.20 6.35 1.98
C ALA A 57 28.07 6.77 0.78
N ARG A 58 27.52 7.59 -0.12
CA ARG A 58 28.27 8.23 -1.21
C ARG A 58 29.14 9.41 -0.74
N GLY A 59 29.00 9.86 0.50
CA GLY A 59 29.69 11.03 1.04
C GLY A 59 29.21 12.37 0.47
N GLU A 60 28.03 12.39 -0.17
CA GLU A 60 27.44 13.62 -0.74
C GLU A 60 26.78 14.51 0.33
N ILE A 61 26.51 13.96 1.51
CA ILE A 61 25.85 14.63 2.64
C ILE A 61 26.66 14.34 3.91
N ASP A 62 26.81 15.35 4.76
CA ASP A 62 27.49 15.22 6.04
C ASP A 62 26.58 14.59 7.13
N THR A 63 27.21 13.98 8.13
CA THR A 63 26.53 13.31 9.24
C THR A 63 25.62 14.24 10.06
N GLU A 64 25.98 15.52 10.20
CA GLU A 64 25.13 16.55 10.83
C GLU A 64 23.85 16.79 10.03
N GLU A 65 23.99 16.97 8.72
CA GLU A 65 22.86 17.27 7.83
C GLU A 65 21.89 16.08 7.71
N PHE A 66 22.42 14.85 7.75
CA PHE A 66 21.61 13.64 7.84
C PHE A 66 20.72 13.62 9.08
N ARG A 67 21.26 14.00 10.26
CA ARG A 67 20.50 13.97 11.53
C ARG A 67 19.35 14.97 11.52
N THR A 68 19.60 16.20 11.07
CA THR A 68 18.58 17.26 11.00
C THR A 68 17.43 16.86 10.07
N ARG A 69 17.75 16.35 8.88
CA ARG A 69 16.75 15.95 7.89
C ARG A 69 15.98 14.70 8.32
N ARG A 70 16.65 13.74 8.99
CA ARG A 70 16.00 12.56 9.57
C ARG A 70 14.98 12.95 10.64
N ALA A 71 15.34 13.84 11.55
CA ALA A 71 14.44 14.32 12.61
C ALA A 71 13.19 14.99 12.03
N ALA A 72 13.35 15.81 10.98
CA ALA A 72 12.23 16.48 10.31
C ALA A 72 11.25 15.50 9.64
N ILE A 73 11.75 14.40 9.05
CA ILE A 73 10.91 13.35 8.43
C ILE A 73 10.16 12.54 9.50
N GLU A 74 10.81 12.25 10.63
CA GLU A 74 10.24 11.48 11.73
C GLU A 74 9.16 12.27 12.50
N GLU A 75 9.34 13.59 12.61
CA GLU A 75 8.39 14.49 13.27
C GLU A 75 7.14 14.78 12.40
N GLY A 76 7.29 14.90 11.08
CA GLY A 76 6.16 15.10 10.15
C GLY A 76 5.30 13.86 9.90
N THR A 77 5.70 12.68 10.39
CA THR A 77 4.97 11.41 10.23
C THR A 77 4.14 11.04 11.47
N ARG A 78 4.11 11.89 12.51
CA ARG A 78 3.37 11.69 13.76
C ARG A 78 2.08 12.49 13.81
#